data_AF-F7K1U5-F1
#
_entry.id   AF-F7K1U5-F1
#
_cell.length_a   1.000
_cell.length_b   1.000
_cell.length_c   1.000
_cell.angle_alpha   90.00
_cell.angle_beta   90.00
_cell.angle_gamma   90.00
#
_symmetry.space_group_name_H-M   'P 1'
#
loop_
_entity.id
_entity.type
_entity.pdbx_description
1 polymer ?
#
loop_
_entity_poly.entity_id
_entity_poly.type
_entity_poly.pdbx_seq_one_letter_code
_entity_poly.pdbx_strand_id
1 'polypeptide(L)'
;MEYLYEKLEAYGKSDYYGFHMPGHKRNSDVTRANLPYGIDITEIEGFDNLHHAEEIIREAEVRAASMYHAEETHYLINGSTAGILSAVMGCTKKGGKILMARNCHKSVYHAVF
;
A
#
# COMPACT_ATOMS: atom_id res chain seq x y z
N MET A 1 11.57 13.72 11.88
CA MET A 1 11.21 12.66 10.91
C MET A 1 9.85 12.17 11.34
N GLU A 2 8.85 12.25 10.47
CA GLU A 2 7.46 11.90 10.77
C GLU A 2 7.16 10.52 10.17
N TYR A 3 6.56 9.61 10.95
CA TYR A 3 6.14 8.30 10.45
C TYR A 3 4.67 8.31 10.01
N LEU A 4 4.34 7.55 8.96
CA LEU A 4 2.98 7.50 8.40
C LEU A 4 1.91 7.24 9.48
N TYR A 5 2.16 6.28 10.37
CA TYR A 5 1.22 5.96 11.45
C TYR A 5 1.02 7.12 12.43
N GLU A 6 2.09 7.83 12.79
CA GLU A 6 2.02 8.99 13.68
C GLU A 6 1.24 10.14 13.05
N LYS A 7 1.47 10.40 11.75
CA LYS A 7 0.74 11.40 10.97
C LYS A 7 -0.75 11.08 10.89
N LEU A 8 -1.10 9.82 10.61
CA LEU A 8 -2.47 9.33 10.58
C LEU A 8 -3.15 9.48 11.95
N GLU A 9 -2.48 9.07 13.03
CA GLU A 9 -2.99 9.20 14.41
C GLU A 9 -3.21 10.67 14.81
N ALA A 10 -2.28 11.56 14.44
CA ALA A 10 -2.40 12.99 14.69
C ALA A 10 -3.62 13.59 13.94
N TYR A 11 -3.78 13.21 12.67
CA TYR A 11 -4.94 13.60 11.86
C TYR A 11 -6.24 13.08 12.45
N GLY A 12 -6.28 11.81 12.87
CA GLY A 12 -7.44 11.19 13.50
C GLY A 12 -7.88 11.86 14.80
N LYS A 13 -6.96 12.50 15.52
CA LYS A 13 -7.21 13.27 16.76
C LYS A 13 -7.49 14.76 16.52
N SER A 14 -7.32 15.25 15.30
CA SER A 14 -7.57 16.64 14.95
C SER A 14 -9.07 16.95 14.77
N ASP A 15 -9.40 18.24 14.78
CA ASP A 15 -10.74 18.78 14.54
C ASP A 15 -11.08 18.95 13.04
N TYR A 16 -10.24 18.44 12.14
CA TYR A 16 -10.53 18.44 10.70
C TYR A 16 -11.86 17.75 10.41
N TYR A 17 -12.75 18.45 9.73
CA TYR A 17 -14.00 17.87 9.27
C TYR A 17 -13.78 17.10 7.96
N GLY A 18 -14.07 15.80 7.97
CA GLY A 18 -13.80 14.89 6.86
C GLY A 18 -14.72 15.09 5.66
N PHE A 19 -14.62 16.21 4.93
CA PHE A 19 -15.32 16.44 3.65
C PHE A 19 -14.70 15.65 2.47
N HIS A 20 -14.05 14.53 2.74
CA HIS A 20 -13.41 13.64 1.77
C HIS A 20 -13.87 12.18 2.02
N MET A 21 -13.43 11.25 1.18
CA MET A 21 -13.70 9.82 1.37
C MET A 21 -12.81 9.23 2.48
N PRO A 22 -13.23 8.13 3.16
CA PRO A 22 -14.40 7.28 2.89
C PRO A 22 -15.74 7.78 3.45
N GLY A 23 -16.82 7.10 3.06
CA GLY A 23 -18.21 7.48 3.37
C GLY A 23 -18.59 7.44 4.85
N HIS A 24 -17.81 6.78 5.71
CA HIS A 24 -18.04 6.79 7.16
C HIS A 24 -17.58 8.10 7.82
N LYS A 25 -16.85 8.99 7.12
CA LYS A 25 -16.48 10.34 7.59
C LYS A 25 -15.85 10.36 9.00
N ARG A 26 -14.97 9.39 9.28
CA ARG A 26 -14.34 9.16 10.60
C ARG A 26 -15.31 8.90 11.76
N ASN A 27 -16.59 8.65 11.48
CA ASN A 27 -17.59 8.35 12.50
C ASN A 27 -17.54 6.85 12.86
N SER A 28 -17.10 6.56 14.09
CA SER A 28 -17.04 5.22 14.69
C SER A 28 -18.39 4.49 14.75
N ASP A 29 -19.48 5.24 14.81
CA ASP A 29 -20.80 4.71 15.13
C ASP A 29 -21.58 4.24 13.89
N VAL A 30 -21.07 4.55 12.68
CA VAL A 30 -21.74 4.25 11.40
C VAL A 30 -22.04 2.76 11.23
N THR A 31 -21.08 1.90 11.57
CA THR A 31 -21.24 0.44 11.45
C THR A 31 -21.39 -0.26 12.80
N ARG A 32 -21.22 0.47 13.92
CA ARG A 32 -21.11 -0.07 15.28
C ARG A 32 -20.01 -1.14 15.43
N ALA A 33 -19.08 -1.21 14.48
CA ALA A 33 -17.92 -2.09 14.53
C ALA A 33 -16.74 -1.33 15.11
N ASN A 34 -15.90 -2.04 15.87
CA ASN A 34 -14.63 -1.49 16.36
C ASN A 34 -13.59 -1.49 15.23
N LEU A 35 -13.74 -0.55 14.30
CA LEU A 35 -12.85 -0.37 13.14
C LEU A 35 -12.10 0.96 13.24
N PRO A 36 -10.88 1.04 12.69
CA PRO A 36 -10.00 2.20 12.84
C PRO A 36 -10.38 3.38 11.93
N TYR A 37 -11.65 3.78 11.93
CA TYR A 37 -12.19 4.82 11.05
C TYR A 37 -11.55 6.20 11.23
N GLY A 38 -10.88 6.45 12.35
CA GLY A 38 -10.17 7.71 12.59
C GLY A 38 -8.92 7.88 11.69
N ILE A 39 -8.33 6.78 11.23
CA ILE A 39 -7.11 6.75 10.39
C ILE A 39 -7.37 6.16 9.00
N ASP A 40 -8.60 5.71 8.72
CA ASP A 40 -9.02 5.22 7.42
C ASP A 40 -9.36 6.41 6.51
N ILE A 41 -8.40 6.77 5.66
CA ILE A 41 -8.47 7.90 4.74
C ILE A 41 -8.07 7.44 3.33
N THR A 42 -8.53 8.19 2.33
CA THR A 42 -7.99 8.10 0.96
C THR A 42 -6.82 9.06 0.79
N GLU A 43 -6.40 9.29 -0.45
CA GLU A 43 -5.43 10.30 -0.83
C GLU A 43 -6.07 11.69 -0.65
N ILE A 44 -5.71 12.37 0.44
CA ILE A 44 -6.20 13.72 0.77
C ILE A 44 -5.03 14.69 0.83
N GLU A 45 -5.33 15.99 0.76
CA GLU A 45 -4.30 17.03 0.87
C GLU A 45 -3.47 16.88 2.14
N GLY A 46 -2.13 16.97 1.99
CA GLY A 46 -1.18 16.74 3.08
C GLY A 46 -0.88 15.27 3.38
N PHE A 47 -1.46 14.34 2.62
CA PHE A 47 -1.15 12.91 2.64
C PHE A 47 -0.78 12.42 1.24
N ASP A 48 -0.27 11.19 1.18
CA ASP A 48 0.38 10.64 -0.01
C ASP A 48 -0.53 9.62 -0.71
N ASN A 49 -0.17 9.30 -1.97
CA ASN A 49 -0.86 8.33 -2.80
C ASN A 49 -0.03 7.06 -2.94
N LEU A 50 -0.53 5.93 -2.45
CA LEU A 50 0.21 4.66 -2.54
C LEU A 50 0.54 4.25 -3.98
N HIS A 51 -0.33 4.54 -4.94
CA HIS A 51 -0.12 4.19 -6.35
C HIS A 51 0.85 5.13 -7.07
N HIS A 52 1.14 6.29 -6.49
CA HIS A 52 2.09 7.27 -7.00
C HIS A 52 2.77 7.97 -5.82
N ALA A 53 3.55 7.19 -5.06
CA ALA A 53 4.14 7.65 -3.82
C ALA A 53 5.26 8.66 -4.08
N GLU A 54 5.09 9.88 -3.58
CA GLU A 54 6.06 10.96 -3.75
C GLU A 54 6.52 11.56 -2.41
N GLU A 55 5.79 11.31 -1.33
CA GLU A 55 5.98 11.94 -0.02
C GLU A 55 6.23 10.90 1.09
N ILE A 56 5.41 10.89 2.15
CA ILE A 56 5.65 10.10 3.37
C ILE A 56 5.68 8.58 3.11
N ILE A 57 4.95 8.08 2.10
CA ILE A 57 4.99 6.68 1.69
C ILE A 57 6.31 6.41 0.99
N ARG A 58 6.75 7.29 0.08
CA ARG A 58 8.04 7.16 -0.61
C ARG A 58 9.21 7.14 0.37
N GLU A 59 9.18 8.02 1.38
CA GLU A 59 10.20 8.01 2.43
C GLU A 59 10.19 6.70 3.23
N ALA A 60 9.01 6.14 3.49
CA ALA A 60 8.88 4.87 4.19
C ALA A 60 9.43 3.69 3.37
N GLU A 61 9.20 3.69 2.05
CA GLU A 61 9.77 2.74 1.11
C GLU A 61 11.30 2.86 1.01
N VAL A 62 11.86 4.08 1.00
CA VAL A 62 13.32 4.27 1.02
C VAL A 62 13.93 3.73 2.31
N ARG A 63 13.28 3.95 3.47
CA ARG A 63 13.72 3.37 4.75
C ARG A 63 13.64 1.85 4.74
N ALA A 64 12.57 1.28 4.20
CA ALA A 64 12.44 -0.16 4.07
C ALA A 64 13.51 -0.76 3.15
N ALA A 65 13.84 -0.11 2.03
CA ALA A 65 14.93 -0.52 1.15
C ALA A 65 16.28 -0.56 1.88
N SER A 66 16.58 0.47 2.67
CA SER A 66 17.77 0.50 3.50
C SER A 66 17.81 -0.64 4.53
N MET A 67 16.69 -0.91 5.20
CA MET A 67 16.58 -1.97 6.21
C MET A 67 16.72 -3.37 5.63
N TYR A 68 16.12 -3.62 4.47
CA TYR A 68 16.13 -4.94 3.81
C TYR A 68 17.30 -5.12 2.84
N HIS A 69 18.20 -4.14 2.73
CA HIS A 69 19.32 -4.14 1.79
C HIS A 69 18.87 -4.34 0.33
N ALA A 70 17.75 -3.73 -0.04
CA ALA A 70 17.22 -3.72 -1.40
C ALA A 70 17.58 -2.42 -2.12
N GLU A 71 17.63 -2.45 -3.46
CA GLU A 71 17.78 -1.23 -4.27
C GLU A 71 16.55 -0.34 -4.16
N GLU A 72 15.36 -0.95 -4.21
CA GLU A 72 14.08 -0.28 -4.05
C GLU A 72 13.09 -1.20 -3.32
N THR A 73 12.12 -0.62 -2.62
CA THR A 73 10.95 -1.35 -2.12
C THR A 73 9.68 -0.62 -2.49
N HIS A 74 8.60 -1.39 -2.60
CA HIS A 74 7.25 -0.89 -2.87
C HIS A 74 6.29 -1.55 -1.89
N TYR A 75 5.39 -0.78 -1.29
CA TYR A 75 4.38 -1.33 -0.38
C TYR A 75 3.21 -1.95 -1.14
N LEU A 76 2.69 -3.06 -0.61
CA LEU A 76 1.62 -3.84 -1.23
C LEU A 76 0.49 -4.08 -0.24
N ILE A 77 -0.73 -3.70 -0.62
CA ILE A 77 -1.94 -3.89 0.20
C ILE A 77 -2.77 -5.13 -0.19
N ASN A 78 -2.42 -5.80 -1.29
CA ASN A 78 -3.10 -7.02 -1.80
C ASN A 78 -2.24 -8.29 -1.62
N GLY A 79 -1.36 -8.28 -0.62
CA GLY A 79 -0.49 -9.41 -0.26
C GLY A 79 0.56 -9.78 -1.32
N SER A 80 1.31 -10.84 -1.05
CA SER A 80 2.41 -11.29 -1.92
C SER A 80 1.95 -11.78 -3.29
N THR A 81 0.69 -12.17 -3.44
CA THR A 81 0.11 -12.51 -4.75
C THR A 81 0.20 -11.34 -5.71
N ALA A 82 -0.23 -10.13 -5.28
CA ALA A 82 -0.11 -8.93 -6.09
C ALA A 82 1.35 -8.60 -6.40
N GLY A 83 2.26 -8.75 -5.43
CA GLY A 83 3.70 -8.54 -5.64
C GLY A 83 4.30 -9.46 -6.70
N ILE A 84 3.97 -10.76 -6.66
CA ILE A 84 4.42 -11.74 -7.66
C ILE A 84 3.88 -11.41 -9.05
N LEU A 85 2.58 -11.10 -9.16
CA LEU A 85 1.97 -10.72 -10.43
C LEU A 85 2.66 -9.48 -11.01
N SER A 86 2.82 -8.42 -10.21
CA SER A 86 3.47 -7.17 -10.64
C SER A 86 4.93 -7.39 -11.04
N ALA A 87 5.71 -8.16 -10.27
CA ALA A 87 7.10 -8.44 -10.59
C ALA A 87 7.26 -9.19 -11.91
N VAL A 88 6.45 -10.24 -12.13
CA VAL A 88 6.50 -11.01 -13.38
C VAL A 88 6.07 -10.15 -14.57
N MET A 89 4.97 -9.39 -14.45
CA MET A 89 4.49 -8.51 -15.52
C MET A 89 5.46 -7.36 -15.83
N GLY A 90 6.14 -6.81 -14.80
CA GLY A 90 7.13 -5.75 -14.98
C GLY A 90 8.43 -6.22 -15.64
N CYS A 91 8.83 -7.48 -15.40
CA CYS A 91 10.06 -8.04 -15.94
C CYS A 91 9.89 -8.80 -17.27
N THR A 92 8.66 -9.02 -17.74
CA THR A 92 8.40 -9.82 -18.94
C THR A 92 7.43 -9.14 -19.90
N LYS A 93 7.37 -9.63 -21.14
CA LYS A 93 6.42 -9.18 -22.15
C LYS A 93 5.56 -10.34 -22.59
N LYS A 94 4.39 -10.06 -23.16
CA LYS A 94 3.53 -11.08 -23.78
C LYS A 94 4.33 -11.91 -24.79
N GLY A 95 4.27 -13.24 -24.67
CA GLY A 95 5.04 -14.18 -25.50
C GLY A 95 6.51 -14.33 -25.11
N GLY A 96 6.95 -13.65 -24.05
CA GLY A 96 8.28 -13.83 -23.46
C GLY A 96 8.45 -15.21 -22.81
N LYS A 97 9.67 -15.50 -22.36
CA LYS A 97 10.01 -16.76 -21.69
C LYS A 97 10.45 -16.47 -20.25
N ILE A 98 10.04 -17.33 -19.33
CA ILE A 98 10.39 -17.26 -17.91
C ILE A 98 10.91 -18.61 -17.45
N LEU A 99 11.94 -18.60 -16.61
CA LEU A 99 12.39 -19.78 -15.89
C LEU A 99 11.67 -19.82 -14.54
N MET A 100 10.96 -20.91 -14.28
CA MET A 100 10.08 -21.02 -13.11
C MET A 100 10.34 -22.33 -12.37
N ALA A 101 10.40 -22.26 -11.04
CA ALA A 101 10.49 -23.43 -10.20
C ALA A 101 9.16 -24.22 -10.22
N ARG A 102 9.22 -25.54 -10.34
CA ARG A 102 8.02 -26.41 -10.41
C ARG A 102 7.19 -26.40 -9.12
N ASN A 103 7.81 -26.06 -7.99
CA ASN A 103 7.17 -25.97 -6.67
C ASN A 103 6.81 -24.51 -6.30
N CYS A 104 6.65 -23.62 -7.27
CA CYS A 104 6.26 -22.24 -7.00
C CYS A 104 4.80 -22.13 -6.51
N HIS A 105 4.50 -21.00 -5.86
CA HIS A 105 3.13 -20.69 -5.40
C HIS A 105 2.18 -20.52 -6.59
N LYS A 106 0.88 -20.79 -6.39
CA LYS A 106 -0.16 -20.68 -7.44
C LYS A 106 -0.20 -19.30 -8.11
N SER A 107 0.14 -18.23 -7.38
CA SER A 107 0.22 -16.89 -7.94
C SER A 107 1.25 -16.74 -9.06
N VAL A 108 2.35 -17.51 -9.04
CA VAL A 108 3.33 -17.49 -10.13
C VAL A 108 2.74 -18.11 -11.39
N TYR A 109 2.01 -19.23 -11.26
CA TYR A 109 1.26 -19.81 -12.37
C TYR A 109 0.21 -18.85 -12.94
N HIS A 110 -0.49 -18.10 -12.08
CA HIS A 110 -1.44 -17.08 -12.53
C HIS A 110 -0.76 -15.90 -13.21
N ALA A 111 0.51 -15.61 -12.90
CA ALA A 111 1.27 -14.51 -13.50
C ALA A 111 1.75 -14.80 -14.93
N VAL A 112 1.89 -16.09 -15.28
CA VAL A 112 2.51 -16.54 -16.54
C VAL A 112 1.50 -17.11 -17.54
N PHE A 113 0.22 -17.15 -17.19
CA PHE A 113 -0.86 -17.53 -18.09
C PHE A 113 -1.13 -16.42 -19.10
#